data_AF-A0A3D5JA69-F1
#
_entry.id   AF-A0A3D5JA69-F1
#
_cell.length_a   1.000
_cell.length_b   1.000
_cell.length_c   1.000
_cell.angle_alpha   90.00
_cell.angle_beta   90.00
_cell.angle_gamma   90.00
#
_symmetry.space_group_name_H-M   'P 1'
#
loop_
_entity.id
_entity.type
_entity.pdbx_description
1 polymer ?
#
loop_
_entity_poly.entity_id
_entity_poly.type
_entity_poly.pdbx_seq_one_letter_code
_entity_poly.pdbx_strand_id
1 'polypeptide(L)'
;LQNKSSLPAELSDLGAPTAVLEAAGDIYLYWADKLTRFENTLELQRTLQKLERQYQQMQQNLKNLAQVPFKGRVVPTQSDGEAHYGVEWQDESGNVVGTLYENDDGTQLRLRNGEVTEGIFSPYELTKLLEEQASQR
;
A
#
# COMPACT_ATOMS: atom_id res chain seq x y z
N LEU A 1 -28.07 -20.20 19.21
CA LEU A 1 -27.62 -19.72 17.89
C LEU A 1 -26.13 -19.40 17.99
N GLN A 2 -25.29 -20.41 17.76
CA GLN A 2 -23.85 -20.23 17.60
C GLN A 2 -23.59 -19.98 16.13
N ASN A 3 -23.28 -18.73 15.77
CA ASN A 3 -22.51 -18.42 14.57
C ASN A 3 -21.64 -17.22 14.91
N LYS A 4 -20.60 -17.47 15.69
CA LYS A 4 -19.48 -16.54 15.79
C LYS A 4 -18.66 -16.73 14.51
N SER A 5 -19.06 -16.05 13.44
CA SER A 5 -18.10 -15.71 12.40
C SER A 5 -17.10 -14.78 13.07
N SER A 6 -16.03 -15.37 13.60
CA SER A 6 -14.95 -14.62 14.23
C SER A 6 -14.32 -13.76 13.13
N LEU A 7 -14.76 -12.51 13.00
CA LEU A 7 -13.99 -11.50 12.29
C LEU A 7 -12.56 -11.57 12.86
N PRO A 8 -11.53 -11.65 12.01
CA PRO A 8 -10.16 -11.80 12.49
C PRO A 8 -9.86 -10.67 13.47
N ALA A 9 -9.54 -11.04 14.71
CA ALA A 9 -9.64 -10.15 15.86
C ALA A 9 -8.65 -8.98 15.82
N GLU A 10 -7.59 -9.03 15.02
CA GLU A 10 -6.56 -7.99 15.00
C GLU A 10 -6.04 -7.80 13.57
N LEU A 11 -6.37 -6.66 12.97
CA LEU A 11 -5.77 -6.14 11.73
C LEU A 11 -4.61 -5.17 12.02
N SER A 12 -4.29 -5.01 13.29
CA SER A 12 -3.27 -4.09 13.84
C SER A 12 -1.85 -4.41 13.38
N ASP A 13 -1.60 -5.60 12.82
CA ASP A 13 -0.28 -6.04 12.36
C ASP A 13 0.05 -5.62 10.91
N LEU A 14 -0.90 -5.00 10.21
CA LEU A 14 -0.71 -4.54 8.84
C LEU A 14 -0.06 -3.14 8.76
N GLY A 15 0.29 -2.50 9.88
CA GLY A 15 1.01 -1.22 9.86
C GLY A 15 0.18 -0.02 9.36
N ALA A 16 -1.15 -0.16 9.27
CA ALA A 16 -2.11 0.86 8.87
C ALA A 16 -3.37 0.77 9.76
N PRO A 17 -4.09 1.89 9.99
CA PRO A 17 -5.41 1.83 10.63
C PRO A 17 -6.37 1.04 9.73
N THR A 18 -6.52 -0.23 10.05
CA THR A 18 -7.34 -1.18 9.31
C THR A 18 -8.51 -1.56 10.20
N ALA A 19 -9.73 -1.39 9.70
CA ALA A 19 -10.94 -1.76 10.44
C ALA A 19 -11.85 -2.60 9.56
N VAL A 20 -12.37 -3.70 10.13
CA VAL A 20 -13.45 -4.45 9.52
C VAL A 20 -14.74 -4.13 10.26
N LEU A 21 -15.77 -3.79 9.50
CA LEU A 21 -17.09 -3.42 9.99
C LEU A 21 -18.12 -4.39 9.41
N GLU A 22 -19.08 -4.81 10.22
CA GLU A 22 -20.26 -5.54 9.75
C GLU A 22 -21.47 -4.64 9.91
N ALA A 23 -22.20 -4.39 8.83
CA ALA A 23 -23.36 -3.52 8.82
C ALA A 23 -24.41 -4.02 7.83
N ALA A 24 -25.67 -4.12 8.27
CA ALA A 24 -26.81 -4.57 7.47
C ALA A 24 -26.64 -5.94 6.77
N GLY A 25 -25.79 -6.82 7.33
CA GLY A 25 -25.48 -8.14 6.75
C GLY A 25 -24.35 -8.12 5.70
N ASP A 26 -23.80 -6.96 5.39
CA ASP A 26 -22.60 -6.79 4.57
C ASP A 26 -21.35 -6.64 5.45
N ILE A 27 -20.20 -6.96 4.88
CA ILE A 27 -18.88 -6.83 5.50
C ILE A 27 -18.11 -5.74 4.77
N TYR A 28 -17.47 -4.84 5.52
CA TYR A 28 -16.69 -3.74 4.97
C TYR A 28 -15.27 -3.73 5.52
N LEU A 29 -14.30 -3.45 4.66
CA LEU A 29 -12.93 -3.12 5.04
C LEU A 29 -12.73 -1.61 4.87
N TYR A 30 -12.31 -0.93 5.94
CA TYR A 30 -11.76 0.43 5.83
C TYR A 30 -10.28 0.36 5.47
N TRP A 31 -9.91 0.97 4.34
CA TRP A 31 -8.57 0.97 3.78
C TRP A 31 -8.26 2.27 3.04
N ALA A 32 -7.14 2.92 3.36
CA ALA A 32 -6.68 4.16 2.71
C ALA A 32 -7.82 5.18 2.51
N ASP A 33 -8.55 5.46 3.60
CA ASP A 33 -9.68 6.39 3.67
C ASP A 33 -10.92 6.04 2.85
N LYS A 34 -11.07 4.77 2.45
CA LYS A 34 -12.29 4.27 1.80
C LYS A 34 -12.81 2.99 2.43
N LEU A 35 -14.09 2.71 2.19
CA LEU A 35 -14.76 1.48 2.57
C LEU A 35 -14.97 0.59 1.34
N THR A 36 -14.49 -0.64 1.39
CA THR A 36 -14.71 -1.68 0.38
C THR A 36 -15.66 -2.72 0.93
N ARG A 37 -16.75 -3.01 0.20
CA ARG A 37 -17.75 -4.03 0.56
C ARG A 37 -17.29 -5.41 0.09
N PHE A 38 -17.57 -6.43 0.90
CA PHE A 38 -17.32 -7.85 0.62
C PHE A 38 -18.61 -8.64 0.71
N GLU A 39 -18.77 -9.64 -0.15
CA GLU A 39 -19.98 -10.47 -0.19
C GLU A 39 -20.00 -11.49 0.95
N ASN A 40 -18.84 -11.86 1.48
CA ASN A 40 -18.71 -12.83 2.56
C ASN A 40 -17.34 -12.75 3.27
N THR A 41 -17.24 -13.44 4.41
CA THR A 41 -16.01 -13.48 5.24
C THR A 41 -14.83 -14.16 4.55
N LEU A 42 -15.07 -15.11 3.63
CA LEU A 42 -14.02 -15.81 2.91
C LEU A 42 -13.31 -14.89 1.91
N GLU A 43 -14.07 -14.05 1.21
CA GLU A 43 -13.53 -13.03 0.31
C GLU A 43 -12.67 -12.03 1.08
N LEU A 44 -13.18 -11.51 2.21
CA LEU A 44 -12.41 -10.64 3.10
C LEU A 44 -11.11 -11.31 3.55
N GLN A 45 -11.15 -12.56 4.02
CA GLN A 45 -9.96 -13.28 4.48
C GLN A 45 -8.89 -13.42 3.39
N ARG A 46 -9.29 -13.70 2.15
CA ARG A 46 -8.37 -13.78 1.01
C ARG A 46 -7.70 -12.43 0.74
N THR A 47 -8.48 -11.35 0.78
CA THR A 47 -7.96 -9.99 0.60
C THR A 47 -6.99 -9.62 1.73
N LEU A 48 -7.31 -9.91 2.99
CA LEU A 48 -6.41 -9.67 4.12
C LEU A 48 -5.09 -10.44 3.99
N GLN A 49 -5.13 -11.71 3.57
CA GLN A 49 -3.92 -12.50 3.30
C GLN A 49 -3.10 -11.97 2.11
N LYS A 50 -3.74 -11.39 1.09
CA LYS A 50 -3.04 -10.69 -0.01
C LYS A 50 -2.33 -9.45 0.54
N LEU A 51 -3.03 -8.64 1.34
CA LEU A 51 -2.50 -7.42 1.94
C LEU A 51 -1.34 -7.69 2.90
N GLU A 52 -1.43 -8.72 3.74
CA GLU A 52 -0.34 -9.11 4.64
C GLU A 52 0.94 -9.48 3.87
N ARG A 53 0.80 -10.30 2.82
CA ARG A 53 1.93 -10.67 1.95
C ARG A 53 2.52 -9.45 1.24
N GLN A 54 1.68 -8.57 0.72
CA GLN A 54 2.13 -7.31 0.10
C GLN A 54 2.87 -6.42 1.10
N TYR A 55 2.36 -6.29 2.33
CA TYR A 55 3.02 -5.50 3.37
C TYR A 55 4.43 -6.02 3.67
N GLN A 56 4.57 -7.33 3.87
CA GLN A 56 5.89 -7.95 4.12
C GLN A 56 6.84 -7.78 2.93
N GLN A 57 6.34 -7.94 1.70
CA GLN A 57 7.13 -7.73 0.49
C GLN A 57 7.60 -6.26 0.37
N MET A 58 6.71 -5.30 0.59
CA MET A 58 7.06 -3.87 0.54
C MET A 58 8.06 -3.48 1.63
N GLN A 59 7.93 -4.04 2.84
CA GLN A 59 8.91 -3.85 3.92
C GLN A 59 10.30 -4.39 3.52
N GLN A 60 10.35 -5.54 2.84
CA GLN A 60 11.61 -6.09 2.35
C GLN A 60 12.21 -5.26 1.21
N ASN A 61 11.38 -4.81 0.26
CA ASN A 61 11.79 -3.94 -0.83
C ASN A 61 12.35 -2.62 -0.29
N LEU A 62 11.69 -2.01 0.70
CA LEU A 62 12.14 -0.81 1.38
C LEU A 62 13.53 -0.99 2.01
N LYS A 63 13.78 -2.11 2.71
CA LYS A 63 15.10 -2.42 3.27
C LYS A 63 16.19 -2.52 2.21
N ASN A 64 15.88 -3.14 1.07
CA ASN A 64 16.83 -3.26 -0.04
C ASN A 64 17.16 -1.90 -0.67
N LEU A 65 16.22 -0.96 -0.61
CA LEU A 65 16.33 0.39 -1.16
C LEU A 65 16.90 1.42 -0.17
N ALA A 66 17.22 1.03 1.07
CA ALA A 66 17.78 1.91 2.09
C ALA A 66 19.17 2.51 1.74
N GLN A 67 19.76 2.14 0.60
CA GLN A 67 20.97 2.76 0.04
C GLN A 67 20.70 4.09 -0.70
N VAL A 68 19.43 4.45 -0.87
CA VAL A 68 18.97 5.68 -1.52
C VAL A 68 18.78 6.78 -0.46
N PRO A 69 19.11 8.07 -0.71
CA PRO A 69 19.00 9.16 0.27
C PRO A 69 17.55 9.56 0.65
N PHE A 70 16.55 8.87 0.12
CA PHE A 70 15.14 9.13 0.41
C PHE A 70 14.63 8.25 1.55
N LYS A 71 13.78 8.82 2.42
CA LYS A 71 13.10 8.03 3.47
C LYS A 71 11.85 7.42 2.87
N GLY A 72 11.78 6.09 2.82
CA GLY A 72 10.57 5.38 2.41
C GLY A 72 9.77 4.88 3.62
N ARG A 73 8.44 4.83 3.47
CA ARG A 73 7.54 4.15 4.42
C ARG A 73 6.50 3.34 3.67
N VAL A 74 6.20 2.15 4.17
CA VAL A 74 5.10 1.34 3.64
C VAL A 74 3.78 1.97 4.08
N VAL A 75 2.87 2.22 3.14
CA VAL A 75 1.56 2.84 3.40
C VAL A 75 0.43 2.09 2.71
N PRO A 76 -0.78 2.10 3.30
CA PRO A 76 -1.96 1.62 2.61
C PRO A 76 -2.29 2.54 1.42
N THR A 77 -2.69 1.97 0.30
CA THR A 77 -3.11 2.71 -0.91
C THR A 77 -4.24 1.98 -1.63
N GLN A 78 -4.75 2.58 -2.70
CA GLN A 78 -5.69 1.94 -3.62
C GLN A 78 -5.30 2.17 -5.08
N SER A 79 -5.45 1.13 -5.90
CA SER A 79 -5.44 1.20 -7.36
C SER A 79 -6.69 0.50 -7.86
N ASP A 80 -7.39 1.12 -8.81
CA ASP A 80 -8.55 0.50 -9.50
C ASP A 80 -9.66 -0.04 -8.56
N GLY A 81 -9.79 0.57 -7.38
CA GLY A 81 -10.77 0.17 -6.35
C GLY A 81 -10.33 -0.99 -5.46
N GLU A 82 -9.17 -1.59 -5.73
CA GLU A 82 -8.57 -2.61 -4.89
C GLU A 82 -7.72 -2.00 -3.77
N ALA A 83 -7.63 -2.70 -2.64
CA ALA A 83 -6.76 -2.36 -1.52
C ALA A 83 -5.35 -2.90 -1.79
N HIS A 84 -4.34 -2.04 -1.64
CA HIS A 84 -2.92 -2.39 -1.84
C HIS A 84 -2.02 -1.80 -0.75
N TYR A 85 -0.79 -2.29 -0.71
CA TYR A 85 0.34 -1.57 -0.13
C TYR A 85 1.22 -0.93 -1.20
N GLY A 86 1.75 0.25 -0.86
CA GLY A 86 2.85 0.88 -1.57
C GLY A 86 3.91 1.40 -0.63
N VAL A 87 5.00 1.93 -1.18
CA VAL A 87 6.04 2.64 -0.46
C VAL A 87 5.96 4.12 -0.84
N GLU A 88 5.60 4.96 0.11
CA GLU A 88 5.73 6.41 -0.03
C GLU A 88 7.17 6.83 0.20
N TRP A 89 7.75 7.51 -0.78
CA TRP A 89 9.07 8.11 -0.71
C TRP A 89 8.95 9.57 -0.31
N GLN A 90 9.77 9.96 0.66
CA GLN A 90 9.84 11.32 1.17
C GLN A 90 11.23 11.90 0.91
N ASP A 91 11.25 13.17 0.49
CA ASP A 91 12.46 13.99 0.47
C ASP A 91 13.00 14.24 1.90
N GLU A 92 14.18 14.86 1.99
CA GLU A 92 14.81 15.17 3.29
C GLU A 92 13.94 16.06 4.19
N SER A 93 13.03 16.83 3.59
CA SER A 93 12.07 17.70 4.30
C SER A 93 10.80 16.96 4.73
N GLY A 94 10.67 15.67 4.43
CA GLY A 94 9.53 14.83 4.79
C GLY A 94 8.34 14.92 3.82
N ASN A 95 8.49 15.60 2.68
CA ASN A 95 7.40 15.68 1.71
C ASN A 95 7.39 14.45 0.82
N VAL A 96 6.20 13.89 0.59
CA VAL A 96 6.03 12.81 -0.37
C VAL A 96 6.41 13.30 -1.78
N VAL A 97 7.29 12.56 -2.44
CA VAL A 97 7.72 12.81 -3.83
C VAL A 97 7.17 11.76 -4.79
N GLY A 98 6.84 10.57 -4.30
CA GLY A 98 6.13 9.55 -5.07
C GLY A 98 5.75 8.34 -4.22
N THR A 99 4.89 7.49 -4.79
CA THR A 99 4.45 6.23 -4.21
C THR A 99 4.78 5.10 -5.18
N LEU A 100 5.56 4.14 -4.70
CA LEU A 100 5.94 2.95 -5.44
C LEU A 100 4.99 1.80 -5.06
N TYR A 101 4.48 1.06 -6.04
CA TYR A 101 3.58 -0.06 -5.81
C TYR A 101 3.91 -1.20 -6.76
N GLU A 102 3.68 -2.44 -6.32
CA GLU A 102 3.80 -3.62 -7.17
C GLU A 102 2.41 -4.08 -7.61
N ASN A 103 2.29 -4.40 -8.89
CA ASN A 103 1.17 -5.13 -9.46
C ASN A 103 1.69 -6.37 -10.20
N ASP A 104 0.78 -7.13 -10.81
CA ASP A 104 1.12 -8.37 -11.52
C ASP A 104 2.05 -8.12 -12.74
N ASP A 105 2.05 -6.89 -13.27
CA ASP A 105 2.86 -6.47 -14.42
C ASP A 105 4.26 -5.93 -14.02
N GLY A 106 4.50 -5.73 -12.71
CA GLY A 106 5.79 -5.30 -12.17
C GLY A 106 5.68 -4.15 -11.17
N THR A 107 6.74 -3.34 -11.11
CA THR A 107 6.78 -2.16 -10.25
C THR A 107 6.25 -0.94 -11.00
N GLN A 108 5.41 -0.15 -10.34
CA GLN A 108 4.95 1.15 -10.82
C GLN A 108 5.33 2.24 -9.81
N LEU A 109 5.73 3.39 -10.32
CA LEU A 109 5.98 4.59 -9.52
C LEU A 109 4.97 5.66 -9.92
N ARG A 110 4.15 6.09 -8.97
CA ARG A 110 3.28 7.27 -9.13
C ARG A 110 3.94 8.45 -8.46
N LEU A 111 4.32 9.42 -9.26
CA LEU A 111 4.87 10.67 -8.81
C LEU A 111 3.76 11.53 -8.19
N ARG A 112 4.11 12.43 -7.28
CA ARG A 112 3.12 13.29 -6.60
C ARG A 112 2.30 14.15 -7.57
N ASN A 113 2.88 14.52 -8.71
CA ASN A 113 2.20 15.27 -9.76
C ASN A 113 1.12 14.44 -10.50
N GLY A 114 0.97 13.15 -10.16
CA GLY A 114 0.01 12.24 -10.77
C GLY A 114 0.56 11.48 -11.99
N GLU A 115 1.79 11.75 -12.42
CA GLU A 115 2.44 10.97 -13.47
C GLU A 115 2.74 9.56 -12.96
N VAL A 116 2.39 8.57 -13.78
CA VAL A 116 2.69 7.17 -13.50
C VAL A 116 3.78 6.72 -14.45
N THR A 117 4.88 6.23 -13.90
CA THR A 117 5.93 5.57 -14.64
C THR A 117 5.82 4.06 -14.42
N GLU A 118 5.73 3.33 -15.53
CA GLU A 118 5.72 1.87 -15.52
C GLU A 118 7.15 1.38 -15.75
N GLY A 119 7.61 0.43 -14.93
CA GLY A 119 8.91 -0.20 -15.13
C GLY A 119 9.54 -0.78 -13.87
N ILE A 120 10.42 -1.76 -14.06
CA ILE A 120 11.31 -2.22 -13.00
C ILE A 120 12.46 -1.21 -12.91
N PHE A 121 12.47 -0.41 -11.86
CA PHE A 121 13.51 0.60 -11.65
C PHE A 121 14.62 0.06 -10.76
N SER A 122 15.88 0.26 -11.17
CA SER A 122 17.02 0.11 -10.26
C SER A 122 17.00 1.17 -9.15
N PRO A 123 17.68 0.94 -8.02
CA PRO A 123 17.77 1.96 -6.95
C PRO A 123 18.31 3.31 -7.45
N TYR A 124 19.23 3.28 -8.43
CA TYR A 124 19.81 4.48 -9.02
C TYR A 124 18.81 5.25 -9.90
N GLU A 125 18.04 4.55 -10.73
CA GLU A 125 16.99 5.18 -11.55
C GLU A 125 15.88 5.78 -10.68
N LEU A 126 15.48 5.09 -9.61
CA LEU A 126 14.57 5.65 -8.61
C LEU A 126 15.14 6.92 -7.98
N THR A 127 16.42 6.91 -7.62
CA THR A 127 17.07 8.10 -7.03
C THR A 127 16.97 9.30 -7.97
N LYS A 128 17.33 9.12 -9.25
CA LYS A 128 17.26 10.20 -10.25
C LYS A 128 15.85 10.72 -10.45
N LEU A 129 14.87 9.83 -10.63
CA LEU A 129 13.48 10.21 -10.82
C LEU A 129 12.97 11.02 -9.62
N LEU A 130 13.30 10.58 -8.39
CA LEU A 130 12.87 11.26 -7.17
C LEU A 130 13.60 12.60 -6.97
N GLU A 131 14.89 12.70 -7.32
CA GLU A 131 15.66 13.96 -7.31
C GLU A 131 15.10 14.99 -8.30
N GLU A 132 14.77 14.57 -9.52
CA GLU A 132 14.14 15.41 -10.53
C GLU A 132 12.80 15.96 -10.03
N GLN A 133 11.98 15.13 -9.38
CA GLN A 133 10.69 15.55 -8.83
C GLN A 133 10.81 16.45 -7.60
N ALA A 134 11.81 16.22 -6.75
CA ALA A 134 12.10 17.11 -5.62
C ALA A 134 12.57 18.50 -6.08
N SER A 135 13.30 18.57 -7.20
CA SER A 135 13.89 19.80 -7.75
C SER A 135 12.91 20.68 -8.53
N GLN A 136 11.73 20.17 -8.90
CA GLN A 136 10.68 20.92 -9.61
C GLN A 136 9.82 21.80 -8.68
N ARG A 137 10.28 22.10 -7.46
CA ARG A 137 9.61 22.96 -6.46
C ARG A 137 10.26 24.33 -6.38
#